data_AF-A0A3U3RB38-F1
#
_entry.id   AF-A0A3U3RB38-F1
#
_cell.length_a   1.000
_cell.length_b   1.000
_cell.length_c   1.000
_cell.angle_alpha   90.00
_cell.angle_beta   90.00
_cell.angle_gamma   90.00
#
_symmetry.space_group_name_H-M   'P 1'
#
loop_
_entity.id
_entity.type
_entity.pdbx_description
1 polymer ?
#
loop_
_entity_poly.entity_id
_entity_poly.type
_entity_poly.pdbx_seq_one_letter_code
_entity_poly.pdbx_strand_id
1 'polypeptide(L)'
;MHTENSIQTVSARRDDLNTLREHLSIEAYHKLNRASTITQFVGLDLGQRELTGLHQLCMPHIFSYLHDDISFVLEELKGKGLCRDFLTQQGLREEEDHV
;
A
#
# COMPACT_ATOMS: atom_id res chain seq x y z
N MET A 1 -17.55 -22.93 11.26
CA MET A 1 -16.53 -22.78 10.21
C MET A 1 -15.77 -21.50 10.51
N HIS A 2 -14.55 -21.61 11.05
CA HIS A 2 -13.71 -20.46 11.37
C HIS A 2 -12.83 -20.16 10.16
N THR A 3 -13.07 -19.03 9.49
CA THR A 3 -12.23 -18.54 8.41
C THR A 3 -11.05 -17.81 9.05
N GLU A 4 -9.93 -18.51 9.23
CA GLU A 4 -8.68 -17.87 9.62
C GLU A 4 -8.17 -17.04 8.44
N ASN A 5 -8.38 -15.72 8.50
CA ASN A 5 -7.70 -14.78 7.62
C ASN A 5 -6.21 -14.76 8.01
N SER A 6 -5.44 -15.68 7.43
CA SER A 6 -3.99 -15.69 7.57
C SER A 6 -3.45 -14.41 6.94
N ILE A 7 -3.00 -13.47 7.78
CA ILE A 7 -2.32 -12.26 7.35
C ILE A 7 -1.01 -12.71 6.70
N GLN A 8 -0.98 -12.80 5.37
CA GLN A 8 0.25 -13.04 4.63
C GLN A 8 1.13 -11.80 4.73
N THR A 9 2.01 -11.78 5.72
CA THR A 9 3.11 -10.81 5.81
C THR A 9 4.14 -11.15 4.74
N VAL A 10 3.97 -10.56 3.56
CA VAL A 10 4.96 -10.64 2.49
C VAL A 10 6.14 -9.74 2.87
N SER A 11 7.26 -10.38 3.24
CA SER A 11 8.52 -9.70 3.49
C SER A 11 9.13 -9.29 2.15
N ALA A 12 9.35 -7.99 1.93
CA ALA A 12 10.26 -7.53 0.90
C ALA A 12 11.66 -8.05 1.28
N ARG A 13 12.15 -9.05 0.54
CA ARG A 13 13.38 -9.81 0.83
C ARG A 13 14.53 -8.96 1.39
N ARG A 14 15.21 -9.52 2.40
CA ARG A 14 16.57 -9.19 2.82
C ARG A 14 17.45 -10.41 2.51
N ASP A 15 17.85 -10.58 1.25
CA ASP A 15 18.89 -11.56 0.91
C ASP A 15 20.18 -10.81 0.54
N ASP A 16 21.26 -11.22 1.21
CA ASP A 16 22.52 -10.51 1.38
C ASP A 16 23.48 -10.55 0.16
N LEU A 17 24.32 -9.50 0.15
CA LEU A 17 25.67 -9.39 -0.43
C LEU A 17 25.79 -9.03 -1.93
N ASN A 18 26.16 -7.77 -2.16
CA ASN A 18 26.64 -7.14 -3.41
C ASN A 18 25.67 -6.59 -4.46
N THR A 19 24.37 -6.78 -4.34
CA THR A 19 23.41 -6.01 -5.17
C THR A 19 23.12 -4.69 -4.45
N LEU A 20 23.35 -3.55 -5.11
CA LEU A 20 22.89 -2.23 -4.67
C LEU A 20 21.49 -2.37 -4.08
N ARG A 21 21.37 -2.23 -2.75
CA ARG A 21 20.11 -2.39 -2.04
C ARG A 21 19.21 -1.24 -2.49
N GLU A 22 18.29 -1.52 -3.40
CA GLU A 22 17.41 -0.49 -3.90
C GLU A 22 16.48 -0.05 -2.76
N HIS A 23 16.61 1.23 -2.40
CA HIS A 23 15.79 1.87 -1.38
C HIS A 23 14.78 2.77 -2.06
N LEU A 24 13.63 3.00 -1.41
CA LEU A 24 12.75 4.10 -1.79
C LEU A 24 13.53 5.41 -1.80
N SER A 25 13.20 6.27 -2.74
CA SER A 25 13.64 7.66 -2.76
C SER A 25 13.16 8.34 -1.49
N ILE A 26 13.85 9.41 -1.10
CA ILE A 26 13.44 10.23 0.03
C ILE A 26 12.02 10.79 -0.17
N GLU A 27 11.66 11.09 -1.42
CA GLU A 27 10.33 11.55 -1.79
C GLU A 27 9.26 10.46 -1.57
N ALA A 28 9.47 9.26 -2.11
CA ALA A 28 8.55 8.15 -1.89
C ALA A 28 8.43 7.79 -0.41
N TYR A 29 9.52 7.83 0.35
CA TYR A 29 9.49 7.63 1.80
C TYR A 29 8.59 8.66 2.50
N HIS A 30 8.71 9.95 2.16
CA HIS A 30 7.87 10.99 2.75
C HIS A 30 6.40 10.86 2.32
N LYS A 31 6.12 10.53 1.06
CA LYS A 31 4.77 10.30 0.55
C LYS A 31 4.12 9.09 1.22
N LEU A 32 4.85 7.99 1.37
CA LEU A 32 4.37 6.79 2.07
C LEU A 32 4.03 7.09 3.53
N ASN A 33 4.91 7.79 4.25
CA ASN A 33 4.65 8.18 5.63
C ASN A 33 3.43 9.09 5.75
N ARG A 34 3.32 10.09 4.87
CA ARG A 34 2.18 10.99 4.84
C ARG A 34 0.87 10.23 4.55
N ALA A 35 0.85 9.37 3.54
CA ALA A 35 -0.31 8.56 3.21
C ALA A 35 -0.71 7.66 4.39
N SER A 36 0.26 7.03 5.06
CA SER A 36 0.03 6.21 6.26
C SER A 36 -0.62 7.03 7.40
N THR A 37 -0.05 8.19 7.73
CA THR A 37 -0.59 9.06 8.78
C THR A 37 -1.99 9.56 8.45
N ILE A 38 -2.22 10.08 7.24
CA ILE A 38 -3.52 10.63 6.84
C ILE A 38 -4.58 9.53 6.80
N THR A 39 -4.25 8.34 6.30
CA THR A 39 -5.21 7.21 6.26
C THR A 39 -5.65 6.81 7.66
N GLN A 40 -4.74 6.79 8.64
CA GLN A 40 -5.10 6.51 10.04
C GLN A 40 -6.06 7.57 10.60
N PHE A 41 -5.78 8.85 10.38
CA PHE A 41 -6.65 9.93 10.85
C PHE A 41 -8.03 9.89 10.18
N VAL A 42 -8.07 9.76 8.86
CA VAL A 42 -9.32 9.71 8.11
C VAL A 42 -10.15 8.48 8.49
N GLY A 43 -9.52 7.33 8.66
CA GLY A 43 -10.20 6.11 9.10
C GLY A 43 -10.83 6.26 10.49
N LEU A 44 -10.11 6.86 11.44
CA LEU A 44 -10.64 7.14 12.77
C LEU A 44 -11.77 8.18 12.73
N ASP A 45 -11.62 9.23 11.92
CA ASP A 45 -12.63 10.29 11.79
C ASP A 45 -13.94 9.76 11.19
N LEU A 46 -13.85 9.00 10.09
CA LEU A 46 -15.00 8.37 9.44
C LEU A 46 -15.67 7.30 10.31
N GLY A 47 -14.91 6.61 11.15
CA GLY A 47 -15.44 5.57 12.03
C GLY A 47 -16.15 6.10 13.29
N GLN A 48 -15.88 7.35 13.68
CA GLN A 48 -16.36 7.92 14.95
C GLN A 48 -17.35 9.08 14.78
N ARG A 49 -17.35 9.77 13.63
CA ARG A 49 -18.18 10.96 13.42
C ARG A 49 -19.39 10.69 12.54
N GLU A 50 -20.47 11.40 12.84
CA GLU A 50 -21.62 11.48 11.95
C GLU A 50 -21.21 12.20 10.65
N LEU A 51 -21.54 11.60 9.51
CA LEU A 51 -21.21 12.13 8.18
C LEU A 51 -21.98 13.44 7.94
N THR A 52 -21.36 14.57 8.27
CA THR A 52 -21.90 15.89 7.95
C THR A 52 -21.60 16.27 6.50
N GLY A 53 -22.33 17.25 5.96
CA GLY A 53 -22.12 17.74 4.60
C GLY A 53 -20.69 18.24 4.31
N LEU A 54 -19.93 18.68 5.33
CA LEU A 54 -18.54 19.09 5.14
C LEU A 54 -17.63 17.92 4.74
N HIS A 55 -17.88 16.72 5.26
CA HIS A 55 -17.11 15.53 4.91
C HIS A 55 -17.30 15.16 3.44
N GLN A 56 -18.51 15.34 2.90
CA GLN A 56 -18.78 15.08 1.48
C GLN A 56 -17.99 16.02 0.55
N LEU A 57 -17.65 17.23 1.01
CA LEU A 57 -16.82 18.17 0.27
C LEU A 57 -15.33 17.85 0.42
N CYS A 58 -14.87 17.51 1.62
CA CYS A 58 -13.44 17.35 1.89
C CYS A 58 -12.90 15.94 1.52
N MET A 59 -13.68 14.88 1.74
CA MET A 59 -13.20 13.50 1.60
C MET A 59 -12.76 13.14 0.17
N PRO A 60 -13.46 13.54 -0.90
CA PRO A 60 -12.99 13.28 -2.26
C PRO A 60 -11.58 13.85 -2.54
N HIS A 61 -11.29 15.05 -2.03
CA HIS A 61 -9.97 15.67 -2.18
C HIS A 61 -8.90 14.95 -1.36
N ILE A 62 -9.23 14.57 -0.12
CA ILE A 62 -8.31 13.80 0.73
C ILE A 62 -7.98 12.45 0.10
N PHE A 63 -8.98 11.74 -0.43
CA PHE A 63 -8.78 10.47 -1.13
C PHE A 63 -7.97 10.63 -2.42
N SER A 64 -8.18 11.71 -3.18
CA SER A 64 -7.36 12.01 -4.36
C SER A 64 -5.89 12.19 -3.97
N TYR A 65 -5.61 12.91 -2.89
CA TYR A 65 -4.25 13.13 -2.40
C TYR A 65 -3.58 11.83 -1.90
N LEU A 66 -4.33 11.00 -1.18
CA LEU A 66 -3.86 9.67 -0.77
C LEU A 66 -3.56 8.78 -1.97
N HIS A 67 -4.44 8.78 -2.97
CA HIS A 67 -4.26 8.03 -4.20
C HIS A 67 -2.97 8.44 -4.92
N ASP A 68 -2.72 9.74 -5.08
CA ASP A 68 -1.54 10.22 -5.79
C ASP A 68 -0.24 9.83 -5.06
N ASP A 69 -0.22 9.92 -3.74
CA ASP A 69 0.93 9.52 -2.93
C ASP A 69 1.19 8.01 -2.98
N ILE A 70 0.14 7.20 -2.84
CA ILE A 70 0.25 5.74 -2.90
C ILE A 70 0.67 5.31 -4.32
N SER A 71 0.09 5.90 -5.36
CA SER A 71 0.43 5.60 -6.76
C SER A 71 1.89 5.92 -7.05
N PHE A 72 2.38 7.08 -6.61
CA PHE A 72 3.79 7.45 -6.76
C PHE A 72 4.72 6.40 -6.13
N VAL A 73 4.41 5.99 -4.89
CA VAL A 73 5.21 4.98 -4.17
C VAL A 73 5.16 3.64 -4.90
N LEU A 74 3.99 3.21 -5.34
CA LEU A 74 3.81 1.93 -6.04
C LEU A 74 4.56 1.89 -7.37
N GLU A 75 4.50 2.96 -8.17
CA GLU A 75 5.24 3.03 -9.43
C GLU A 75 6.75 3.02 -9.21
N GLU A 76 7.24 3.66 -8.14
CA GLU A 76 8.66 3.59 -7.79
C GLU A 76 9.07 2.17 -7.35
N LEU A 77 8.27 1.52 -6.50
CA LEU A 77 8.54 0.14 -6.06
C LEU A 77 8.55 -0.84 -7.25
N LYS A 78 7.64 -0.68 -8.21
CA LYS A 78 7.61 -1.47 -9.45
C LYS A 78 8.85 -1.20 -10.31
N GLY A 79 9.18 0.06 -10.54
CA GLY A 79 10.34 0.46 -11.34
C GLY A 79 11.66 -0.06 -10.77
N LYS A 80 11.74 -0.21 -9.45
CA LYS A 80 12.89 -0.75 -8.71
C LYS A 80 12.88 -2.28 -8.55
N GLY A 81 11.85 -2.95 -9.08
CA GLY A 81 11.69 -4.40 -8.93
C GLY A 81 11.48 -4.86 -7.48
N LEU A 82 11.16 -3.95 -6.55
CA LEU A 82 10.98 -4.23 -5.12
C LEU A 82 9.69 -5.01 -4.85
N CYS A 83 8.73 -5.00 -5.78
CA CYS A 83 7.49 -5.79 -5.72
C CYS A 83 7.58 -7.15 -6.43
N ARG A 84 8.73 -7.55 -6.98
CA ARG A 84 8.83 -8.73 -7.86
C ARG A 84 8.32 -10.02 -7.21
N ASP A 85 8.69 -10.26 -5.95
CA ASP A 85 8.29 -11.49 -5.25
C ASP A 85 6.78 -11.50 -4.96
N PHE A 86 6.19 -10.33 -4.68
CA PHE A 86 4.73 -10.17 -4.49
C PHE A 86 3.95 -10.45 -5.79
N LEU A 87 4.42 -9.92 -6.92
CA LEU A 87 3.81 -10.16 -8.23
C LEU A 87 3.91 -11.62 -8.67
N THR A 88 5.02 -12.29 -8.35
CA THR A 88 5.23 -13.71 -8.69
C THR A 88 4.26 -14.62 -7.90
N GLN A 89 3.97 -14.29 -6.65
CA GLN A 89 2.98 -15.01 -5.84
C GLN A 89 1.56 -14.87 -6.39
N GLN A 90 1.21 -13.73 -7.00
CA GLN A 90 -0.12 -13.54 -7.59
C GLN A 90 -0.33 -14.42 -8.83
N GLY A 91 0.66 -14.52 -9.71
CA GLY A 91 0.59 -15.39 -10.89
C GLY A 91 0.47 -16.89 -10.54
N LEU A 92 1.19 -17.34 -9.51
CA LEU A 92 1.06 -18.72 -8.99
C LEU A 92 -0.34 -19.03 -8.45
N ARG A 93 -0.98 -18.06 -7.81
CA ARG A 93 -2.33 -18.21 -7.24
C ARG A 93 -3.42 -18.28 -8.32
N GLU A 94 -3.23 -17.56 -9.43
CA GLU A 94 -4.14 -17.59 -10.59
C GLU A 94 -4.02 -18.90 -11.39
N GLU A 95 -2.87 -19.57 -11.37
CA GLU A 95 -2.69 -20.89 -11.99
C GLU A 95 -3.32 -22.03 -11.18
N GLU A 96 -3.35 -21.95 -9.85
CA GLU A 96 -3.97 -22.98 -8.98
C GLU A 96 -5.52 -22.93 -9.01
N ASP A 97 -6.14 -21.77 -9.22
CA ASP A 97 -7.61 -21.63 -9.32
C ASP A 97 -8.20 -22.09 -10.67
N HIS A 98 -7.35 -22.50 -11.62
CA HIS A 98 -7.74 -22.97 -12.95
C HIS A 98 -7.47 -24.46 -13.22
N VAL A 99 -7.12 -25.25 -12.19
CA VAL A 99 -6.89 -26.71 -12.27
C VAL A 99 -7.97 -27.50 -11.54
#